data_AF-A0A0F3KX94-F1
#
_entry.id   AF-A0A0F3KX94-F1
#
_cell.length_a   1.000
_cell.length_b   1.000
_cell.length_c   1.000
_cell.angle_alpha   90.00
_cell.angle_beta   90.00
_cell.angle_gamma   90.00
#
_symmetry.space_group_name_H-M   'P 1'
#
loop_
_entity.id
_entity.type
_entity.pdbx_description
1 polymer ?
#
loop_
_entity_poly.entity_id
_entity_poly.type
_entity_poly.pdbx_seq_one_letter_code
_entity_poly.pdbx_strand_id
1 'polypeptide(L)'
;MPTLVKGKATLDPAVVEAWSKIIAERRRRARKRYIAAAAAAIAWVVFSIITHLLPGYLAVGLVVICSCVAAADEFNIPPCPHCGKQVTGYAGRRQSIYAAEWCENCYCWLRKPW
;
A
#
# COMPACT_ATOMS: atom_id res chain seq x y z
N MET A 1 -20.54 -24.52 16.02
CA MET A 1 -20.48 -23.40 15.05
C MET A 1 -20.87 -22.13 15.78
N PRO A 2 -19.93 -21.23 16.12
CA PRO A 2 -20.27 -20.00 16.82
C PRO A 2 -20.92 -19.01 15.85
N THR A 3 -22.18 -18.70 16.13
CA THR A 3 -22.97 -17.62 15.53
C THR A 3 -22.36 -16.28 15.92
N LEU A 4 -21.60 -15.66 15.02
CA LEU A 4 -21.08 -14.31 15.22
C LEU A 4 -22.20 -13.29 15.00
N VAL A 5 -22.61 -12.69 16.12
CA VAL A 5 -23.53 -11.55 16.19
C VAL A 5 -22.94 -10.39 15.39
N LYS A 6 -23.68 -9.91 14.40
CA LYS A 6 -23.50 -8.60 13.75
C LYS A 6 -23.33 -7.55 14.86
N GLY A 7 -22.10 -7.10 15.13
CA GLY A 7 -21.86 -5.97 16.04
C GLY A 7 -20.68 -6.06 17.01
N LYS A 8 -19.96 -7.18 17.13
CA LYS A 8 -18.74 -7.23 17.97
C LYS A 8 -17.57 -7.82 17.20
N ALA A 9 -16.90 -6.97 16.41
CA ALA A 9 -15.58 -7.30 15.92
C ALA A 9 -14.63 -7.50 17.12
N THR A 10 -13.88 -8.60 17.11
CA THR A 10 -12.99 -8.97 18.21
C THR A 10 -11.69 -8.17 18.10
N LEU A 11 -11.28 -7.55 19.21
CA LEU A 11 -10.01 -6.86 19.28
C LEU A 11 -8.94 -7.83 19.79
N ASP A 12 -8.11 -8.32 18.88
CA ASP A 12 -6.90 -9.06 19.21
C ASP A 12 -5.68 -8.14 19.04
N PRO A 13 -4.97 -7.78 20.13
CA PRO A 13 -3.80 -6.90 20.05
C PRO A 13 -2.69 -7.46 19.15
N ALA A 14 -2.51 -8.79 19.07
CA ALA A 14 -1.51 -9.40 18.22
C ALA A 14 -1.81 -9.20 16.73
N VAL A 15 -3.10 -9.26 16.36
CA VAL A 15 -3.56 -9.01 15.00
C VAL A 15 -3.35 -7.56 14.59
N VAL A 16 -3.66 -6.61 15.48
CA VAL A 16 -3.46 -5.18 15.24
C VAL A 16 -1.97 -4.86 15.09
N GLU A 17 -1.11 -5.43 15.94
CA GLU A 17 0.33 -5.24 15.85
C GLU A 17 0.89 -5.82 14.54
N ALA A 18 0.52 -7.05 14.19
CA ALA A 18 0.93 -7.69 12.94
C ALA A 18 0.49 -6.88 11.71
N TRP A 19 -0.75 -6.39 11.70
CA TRP A 19 -1.27 -5.55 10.63
C TRP A 19 -0.51 -4.22 10.52
N SER A 20 -0.25 -3.57 11.65
CA SER A 20 0.53 -2.33 11.70
C SER A 20 1.96 -2.51 11.17
N LYS A 21 2.58 -3.67 11.45
CA LYS A 21 3.91 -4.03 10.94
C LYS A 21 3.89 -4.21 9.43
N ILE A 22 2.90 -4.90 8.89
CA ILE A 22 2.71 -5.09 7.44
C ILE A 22 2.56 -3.72 6.74
N ILE A 23 1.74 -2.82 7.30
CA ILE A 23 1.57 -1.46 6.79
C ILE A 23 2.90 -0.68 6.82
N ALA A 24 3.60 -0.71 7.97
CA ALA A 24 4.85 0.01 8.15
C ALA A 24 5.94 -0.47 7.17
N GLU A 25 6.05 -1.78 6.96
CA GLU A 25 6.98 -2.37 5.98
C GLU A 25 6.65 -1.92 4.55
N ARG A 26 5.38 -1.95 4.16
CA ARG A 26 4.96 -1.46 2.84
C ARG A 26 5.29 0.00 2.65
N ARG A 27 4.99 0.84 3.63
CA ARG A 27 5.30 2.27 3.60
C ARG A 27 6.81 2.51 3.45
N ARG A 28 7.64 1.73 4.13
CA ARG A 28 9.11 1.78 3.98
C ARG A 28 9.56 1.38 2.58
N ARG A 29 9.03 0.28 2.02
CA ARG A 29 9.35 -0.17 0.65
C ARG A 29 8.94 0.86 -0.40
N ALA A 30 7.72 1.41 -0.28
CA ALA A 30 7.22 2.48 -1.14
C ALA A 30 8.15 3.70 -1.08
N ARG A 31 8.50 4.16 0.13
CA ARG A 31 9.42 5.30 0.31
C ARG A 31 10.78 5.08 -0.35
N LYS A 32 11.36 3.88 -0.21
CA LYS A 32 12.64 3.54 -0.88
C LYS A 32 12.53 3.61 -2.40
N ARG A 33 11.42 3.12 -2.98
CA ARG A 33 11.16 3.21 -4.43
C ARG A 33 11.01 4.66 -4.90
N TYR A 34 10.28 5.49 -4.16
CA TYR A 34 10.16 6.92 -4.48
C TYR A 34 11.51 7.64 -4.44
N ILE A 35 12.35 7.34 -3.43
CA ILE A 35 13.70 7.91 -3.35
C ILE A 35 14.56 7.46 -4.54
N ALA A 36 14.52 6.17 -4.90
CA ALA A 36 15.26 5.65 -6.04
C ALA A 36 14.80 6.27 -7.37
N ALA A 37 13.48 6.42 -7.56
CA ALA A 37 12.91 7.07 -8.73
C ALA A 37 13.30 8.56 -8.81
N ALA A 38 13.27 9.28 -7.69
CA ALA A 38 13.71 10.67 -7.62
C ALA A 38 15.21 10.81 -7.95
N ALA A 39 16.05 9.92 -7.40
CA ALA A 39 17.48 9.91 -7.69
C ALA A 39 17.76 9.64 -9.18
N ALA A 40 17.05 8.70 -9.79
CA ALA A 40 17.15 8.41 -11.22
C ALA A 40 16.70 9.60 -12.09
N ALA A 41 15.61 10.27 -11.71
CA ALA A 41 15.15 11.47 -12.40
C ALA A 41 16.18 12.60 -12.32
N ILE A 42 16.77 12.84 -11.15
CA ILE A 42 17.81 13.85 -10.96
C ILE A 42 19.05 13.51 -11.80
N ALA A 43 19.53 12.26 -11.74
CA ALA A 43 20.70 11.82 -12.52
C ALA A 43 20.48 12.00 -14.03
N TRP A 44 19.27 11.72 -14.51
CA TRP A 44 18.91 11.92 -15.92
C TRP A 44 18.87 13.40 -16.32
N VAL A 45 18.32 14.27 -15.49
CA VAL A 45 18.31 15.73 -15.73
C VAL A 45 19.74 16.27 -15.78
N VAL A 46 20.61 15.84 -14.88
CA VAL A 46 22.03 16.24 -14.91
C VAL A 46 22.70 15.74 -16.19
N PHE A 47 22.45 14.50 -16.59
CA PHE A 47 23.00 13.92 -17.82
C PHE A 47 22.51 14.64 -19.09
N SER A 48 21.24 15.02 -19.17
CA SER A 48 20.69 15.73 -20.33
C SER A 48 21.24 17.16 -20.46
N ILE A 49 21.48 17.84 -19.33
CA ILE A 49 22.14 19.16 -19.31
C ILE A 49 23.57 19.05 -19.83
N ILE A 50 24.33 18.04 -19.40
CA ILE A 50 25.73 17.83 -19.83
C ILE A 50 25.84 17.49 -21.31
N THR A 51 24.91 16.67 -21.82
CA THR A 51 25.00 16.12 -23.18
C THR A 51 24.21 16.92 -24.22
N HIS A 52 23.52 17.99 -23.82
CA HIS A 52 22.62 18.79 -24.67
C HIS A 52 21.54 18.00 -25.43
N LEU A 53 21.29 16.75 -25.03
CA LEU A 53 20.25 15.91 -25.60
C LEU A 53 18.90 16.33 -24.99
N LEU A 54 18.10 17.06 -25.78
CA LEU A 54 16.71 17.42 -25.49
C LEU A 54 15.72 16.32 -25.94
N PRO A 55 15.55 15.21 -25.19
CA PRO A 55 14.25 14.57 -25.18
C PRO A 55 13.71 14.55 -23.74
N GLY A 56 13.35 15.73 -23.23
CA GLY A 56 12.71 15.88 -21.91
C GLY A 56 11.41 15.08 -21.76
N TYR A 57 10.77 14.69 -22.88
CA TYR A 57 9.56 13.87 -22.90
C TYR A 57 9.77 12.45 -22.37
N LEU A 58 10.96 11.85 -22.56
CA LEU A 58 11.24 10.51 -22.03
C LEU A 58 11.35 10.50 -20.50
N ALA A 59 11.94 11.56 -19.93
CA ALA A 59 12.07 11.71 -18.48
C ALA A 59 10.70 11.88 -17.81
N VAL A 60 9.83 12.71 -18.39
CA VAL A 60 8.45 12.88 -17.91
C VAL A 60 7.67 11.57 -18.02
N GLY A 61 7.79 10.86 -19.14
CA GLY A 61 7.15 9.55 -19.32
C GLY A 61 7.59 8.52 -18.28
N LEU A 62 8.89 8.47 -17.96
CA LEU A 62 9.43 7.51 -16.99
C LEU A 62 8.99 7.82 -15.56
N VAL A 63 8.94 9.11 -15.18
CA VAL A 63 8.39 9.55 -13.89
C VAL A 63 6.91 9.17 -13.78
N VAL A 64 6.11 9.45 -14.82
CA VAL A 64 4.68 9.11 -14.84
C VAL A 64 4.47 7.59 -14.71
N ILE A 65 5.22 6.77 -15.46
CA ILE A 65 5.13 5.31 -15.38
C ILE A 65 5.50 4.82 -13.97
N CYS A 66 6.59 5.33 -13.40
CA CYS A 66 6.99 4.98 -12.03
C CYS A 66 5.92 5.37 -10.99
N SER A 67 5.28 6.53 -11.14
CA SER A 67 4.18 6.99 -10.28
C SER A 67 2.94 6.09 -10.43
N CYS A 68 2.58 5.71 -11.65
CA CYS A 68 1.45 4.80 -11.91
C CYS A 68 1.69 3.40 -11.34
N VAL A 69 2.89 2.86 -11.48
CA VAL A 69 3.26 1.55 -10.91
C VAL A 69 3.27 1.60 -9.38
N ALA A 70 3.75 2.69 -8.77
CA ALA A 70 3.70 2.87 -7.33
C ALA A 70 2.26 2.97 -6.81
N ALA A 71 1.38 3.67 -7.53
CA ALA A 71 -0.05 3.73 -7.22
C ALA A 71 -0.74 2.38 -7.39
N ALA A 72 -0.35 1.57 -8.39
CA ALA A 72 -0.92 0.24 -8.60
C ALA A 72 -0.69 -0.70 -7.40
N ASP A 73 0.46 -0.58 -6.72
CA ASP A 73 0.83 -1.46 -5.60
C ASP A 73 0.07 -1.12 -4.30
N GLU A 74 -0.49 0.09 -4.18
CA GLU A 74 -1.37 0.48 -3.06
C GLU A 74 -2.71 -0.29 -3.06
N PHE A 75 -3.12 -0.83 -4.20
CA PHE A 75 -4.37 -1.58 -4.34
C PHE A 75 -4.26 -3.07 -4.00
N ASN A 76 -3.05 -3.60 -3.83
CA ASN A 76 -2.86 -4.99 -3.43
C ASN A 76 -3.03 -5.15 -1.92
N ILE A 77 -4.25 -5.38 -1.43
CA ILE A 77 -4.47 -5.54 0.03
C ILE A 77 -3.86 -6.86 0.51
N PRO A 78 -2.99 -6.86 1.55
CA PRO A 78 -2.40 -8.07 2.10
C PRO A 78 -3.47 -8.96 2.76
N PRO A 79 -3.21 -10.28 2.87
CA PRO A 79 -4.08 -11.18 3.60
C PRO A 79 -4.14 -10.83 5.08
N CYS A 80 -5.26 -11.12 5.72
CA CYS A 80 -5.44 -10.95 7.16
C CYS A 80 -4.46 -11.87 7.92
N PRO A 81 -3.74 -11.38 8.94
CA PRO A 81 -2.77 -12.19 9.69
C PRO A 81 -3.44 -13.23 10.59
N HIS A 82 -4.72 -13.07 10.92
CA HIS A 82 -5.46 -14.05 11.73
C HIS A 82 -6.01 -15.21 10.90
N CYS A 83 -6.68 -14.93 9.77
CA CYS A 83 -7.37 -15.95 8.98
C CYS A 83 -6.72 -16.27 7.64
N GLY A 84 -5.67 -15.55 7.23
CA GLY A 84 -4.95 -15.73 5.96
C GLY A 84 -5.75 -15.34 4.71
N LYS A 85 -7.03 -15.00 4.84
CA LYS A 85 -7.89 -14.60 3.72
C LYS A 85 -7.62 -13.16 3.30
N GLN A 86 -7.81 -12.88 2.02
CA GLN A 86 -7.67 -11.53 1.48
C GLN A 86 -8.72 -10.61 2.12
N VAL A 87 -8.26 -9.47 2.66
CA VAL A 87 -9.16 -8.45 3.18
C VAL A 87 -9.76 -7.75 1.97
N THR A 88 -11.04 -7.97 1.74
CA THR A 88 -11.81 -7.24 0.73
C THR A 88 -12.47 -6.05 1.42
N GLY A 89 -12.51 -4.91 0.75
CA GLY A 89 -13.21 -3.75 1.26
C GLY A 89 -14.72 -3.89 1.05
N TYR A 90 -15.49 -3.23 1.90
CA TYR A 90 -16.95 -3.22 1.83
C TYR A 90 -17.43 -2.93 0.41
N ALA A 91 -18.21 -3.86 -0.15
CA ALA A 91 -18.92 -3.75 -1.43
C ALA A 91 -18.05 -3.51 -2.68
N GLY A 92 -17.05 -4.37 -2.93
CA GLY A 92 -16.42 -4.49 -4.26
C GLY A 92 -15.60 -3.28 -4.73
N ARG A 93 -15.43 -2.25 -3.89
CA ARG A 93 -14.49 -1.16 -4.14
C ARG A 93 -13.10 -1.56 -3.70
N ARG A 94 -12.11 -1.28 -4.54
CA ARG A 94 -10.68 -1.31 -4.17
C ARG A 94 -10.46 -0.33 -3.01
N GLN A 95 -10.48 -0.80 -1.78
CA GLN A 95 -10.13 0.01 -0.62
C GLN A 95 -8.62 0.10 -0.50
N SER A 96 -8.12 1.26 -0.10
CA SER A 96 -6.72 1.37 0.28
C SER A 96 -6.47 0.51 1.52
N ILE A 97 -5.27 -0.04 1.65
CA ILE A 97 -4.85 -0.81 2.83
C ILE A 97 -5.01 0.00 4.12
N TYR A 98 -4.95 1.33 4.01
CA TYR A 98 -5.09 2.26 5.12
C TYR A 98 -6.54 2.49 5.56
N ALA A 99 -7.52 2.14 4.71
CA ALA A 99 -8.95 2.27 4.97
C ALA A 99 -9.58 0.99 5.57
N ALA A 100 -8.84 -0.12 5.62
CA ALA A 100 -9.33 -1.38 6.17
C ALA A 100 -9.32 -1.33 7.71
N GLU A 101 -10.50 -1.24 8.32
CA GLU A 101 -10.68 -1.16 9.77
C GLU A 101 -10.74 -2.54 10.46
N TRP A 102 -11.46 -3.49 9.86
CA TRP A 102 -11.59 -4.87 10.33
C TRP A 102 -11.60 -5.85 9.17
N CYS A 103 -11.34 -7.13 9.45
CA CYS A 103 -11.44 -8.19 8.46
C CYS A 103 -12.89 -8.71 8.36
N GLU A 104 -13.49 -8.69 7.18
CA GLU A 104 -14.86 -9.18 6.96
C GLU A 104 -15.00 -10.71 7.13
N ASN A 105 -13.90 -11.46 7.02
CA ASN A 105 -13.91 -12.91 7.11
C ASN A 105 -13.90 -13.43 8.56
N CYS A 106 -13.03 -12.85 9.41
CA CYS A 106 -12.86 -13.28 10.80
C CYS A 106 -13.37 -12.25 11.82
N TYR A 107 -13.86 -11.10 11.36
CA TYR A 107 -14.35 -10.01 12.19
C TYR A 107 -13.33 -9.53 13.24
N CYS A 108 -12.04 -9.68 12.98
CA CYS A 108 -10.99 -9.11 13.83
C CYS A 108 -10.71 -7.67 13.43
N TRP A 109 -10.54 -6.79 14.42
CA TRP A 109 -10.02 -5.44 14.19
C TRP A 109 -8.59 -5.50 13.68
N LEU A 110 -8.34 -4.79 12.58
CA LEU A 110 -7.01 -4.62 12.00
C LEU A 110 -6.33 -3.35 12.53
N ARG A 111 -7.14 -2.40 13.02
CA ARG A 111 -6.69 -1.15 13.62
C ARG A 111 -7.47 -0.87 14.91
N LYS A 112 -6.89 -0.09 15.83
CA LYS A 112 -7.61 0.36 17.03
C LYS A 112 -8.77 1.28 16.61
N PRO A 113 -10.00 1.04 17.11
CA PRO A 113 -11.18 1.83 16.73
C PRO A 113 -11.31 3.19 17.43
N TRP A 114 -10.36 3.56 18.31
CA TRP A 114 -10.37 4.82 19.06
C TRP A 114 -9.06 5.61 18.86
#